data_AF-W1XM94-F1
#
_entry.id   AF-W1XM94-F1
#
_cell.length_a   1.000
_cell.length_b   1.000
_cell.length_c   1.000
_cell.angle_alpha   90.00
_cell.angle_beta   90.00
_cell.angle_gamma   90.00
#
_symmetry.space_group_name_H-M   'P 1'
#
loop_
_entity.id
_entity.type
_entity.pdbx_description
1 polymer ?
#
loop_
_entity_poly.entity_id
_entity_poly.type
_entity_poly.pdbx_seq_one_letter_code
_entity_poly.pdbx_strand_id
1 'polypeptide(L)'
;AHGHAKHVLIIGGGDGAMLREVTRHKNVESITMVEIDAGVVSFCRQYLPNHNAGSYDDPRFKLVIDDGVNFVNQTSQTFDVIISDCTDPIGPGE
;
A
#
# COMPACT_ATOMS: atom_id res chain seq x y z
N ALA A 1 5.83 5.23 -19.23
CA ALA A 1 6.12 4.92 -17.82
C ALA A 1 6.77 6.13 -17.16
N HIS A 2 6.43 6.45 -15.90
CA HIS A 2 7.12 7.48 -15.12
C HIS A 2 8.50 6.93 -14.71
N GLY A 3 9.49 7.07 -15.59
CA GLY A 3 10.76 6.29 -15.56
C GLY A 3 11.62 6.45 -14.31
N HIS A 4 11.32 7.43 -13.46
CA HIS A 4 12.09 7.79 -12.27
C HIS A 4 11.29 7.72 -10.96
N ALA A 5 10.12 7.06 -10.94
CA ALA A 5 9.38 6.88 -9.68
C ALA A 5 10.17 6.00 -8.69
N LYS A 6 10.38 6.52 -7.48
CA LYS A 6 11.17 5.90 -6.39
C LYS A 6 10.34 5.70 -5.13
N HIS A 7 9.47 6.65 -4.79
CA HIS A 7 8.66 6.64 -3.58
C HIS A 7 7.19 6.48 -3.92
N VAL A 8 6.59 5.37 -3.49
CA VAL A 8 5.19 5.03 -3.80
C VAL A 8 4.38 5.00 -2.51
N LEU A 9 3.22 5.66 -2.54
CA LEU A 9 2.17 5.55 -1.52
C LEU A 9 1.00 4.73 -2.09
N ILE A 10 0.55 3.74 -1.32
CA ILE A 10 -0.69 2.99 -1.55
C ILE A 10 -1.62 3.35 -0.38
N ILE A 11 -2.83 3.82 -0.70
CA ILE A 11 -3.91 4.01 0.29
C ILE A 11 -4.90 2.87 0.09
N GLY A 12 -5.18 2.11 1.14
CA GLY A 12 -5.87 0.83 1.08
C GLY A 12 -4.97 -0.29 0.55
N GLY A 13 -5.54 -1.23 -0.21
CA GLY A 13 -4.80 -2.33 -0.80
C GLY A 13 -4.30 -3.38 0.20
N GLY A 14 -4.94 -3.49 1.37
CA GLY A 14 -4.57 -4.41 2.45
C GLY A 14 -4.47 -5.88 2.03
N ASP A 15 -5.02 -6.27 0.88
CA ASP A 15 -4.89 -7.62 0.30
C ASP A 15 -3.50 -7.95 -0.28
N GLY A 16 -2.67 -6.92 -0.49
CA GLY A 16 -1.30 -7.01 -0.98
C GLY A 16 -1.14 -7.21 -2.48
N ALA A 17 -2.21 -7.27 -3.29
CA ALA A 17 -2.07 -7.42 -4.74
C ALA A 17 -1.44 -6.18 -5.39
N MET A 18 -1.83 -4.98 -4.95
CA MET A 18 -1.24 -3.77 -5.52
C MET A 18 0.20 -3.56 -5.06
N LEU A 19 0.51 -3.92 -3.81
CA LEU A 19 1.89 -4.03 -3.33
C LEU A 19 2.71 -4.97 -4.21
N ARG A 20 2.21 -6.16 -4.53
CA ARG A 20 2.87 -7.12 -5.43
C ARG A 20 3.23 -6.49 -6.77
N GLU A 21 2.33 -5.74 -7.40
CA GLU A 21 2.64 -5.10 -8.68
C GLU A 21 3.68 -3.98 -8.55
N VAL A 22 3.60 -3.15 -7.51
CA VAL A 22 4.59 -2.11 -7.24
C VAL A 22 5.99 -2.72 -7.01
N THR A 23 6.09 -3.85 -6.31
CA THR A 23 7.39 -4.51 -6.05
C THR A 23 8.10 -4.97 -7.33
N ARG A 24 7.39 -5.19 -8.44
CA ARG A 24 8.01 -5.54 -9.74
C ARG A 24 8.87 -4.41 -10.32
N HIS A 25 8.63 -3.17 -9.90
CA HIS A 25 9.39 -2.01 -10.35
C HIS A 25 10.71 -1.90 -9.57
N LYS A 26 11.83 -2.24 -10.23
CA LYS A 26 13.17 -2.27 -9.61
C LYS A 26 13.71 -0.90 -9.18
N ASN A 27 13.21 0.17 -9.79
CA ASN A 27 13.64 1.55 -9.47
C ASN A 27 12.91 2.12 -8.24
N VAL A 28 11.87 1.45 -7.75
CA VAL A 28 11.17 1.83 -6.51
C VAL A 28 12.09 1.53 -5.33
N GLU A 29 12.29 2.53 -4.48
CA GLU A 29 13.17 2.51 -3.30
C GLU A 29 12.35 2.36 -2.01
N SER A 30 11.12 2.87 -1.97
CA SER A 30 10.22 2.75 -0.81
C SER A 30 8.75 2.62 -1.21
N ILE A 31 8.02 1.75 -0.52
CA ILE A 31 6.59 1.54 -0.69
C ILE A 31 5.92 1.69 0.66
N THR A 32 5.09 2.73 0.83
CA THR A 32 4.25 2.91 2.02
C THR A 32 2.84 2.47 1.68
N MET A 33 2.27 1.54 2.45
CA MET A 33 0.83 1.24 2.42
C MET A 33 0.20 1.78 3.69
N VAL A 34 -0.90 2.53 3.51
CA VAL A 34 -1.75 3.00 4.61
C VAL A 34 -3.05 2.21 4.54
N GLU A 35 -3.30 1.38 5.54
CA GLU A 35 -4.48 0.53 5.62
C GLU A 35 -5.21 0.80 6.94
N ILE A 36 -6.53 1.00 6.88
CA ILE A 36 -7.33 1.33 8.05
C ILE A 36 -7.53 0.11 8.96
N ASP A 37 -7.59 -1.10 8.38
CA ASP A 37 -7.86 -2.33 9.10
C ASP A 37 -6.68 -3.32 9.06
N ALA A 38 -5.92 -3.38 10.15
CA ALA A 38 -4.84 -4.36 10.34
C ALA A 38 -5.31 -5.83 10.24
N GLY A 39 -6.59 -6.08 10.51
CA GLY A 39 -7.23 -7.38 10.38
C GLY A 39 -7.25 -7.87 8.93
N VAL A 40 -7.49 -6.97 7.96
CA VAL A 40 -7.47 -7.30 6.53
C VAL A 40 -6.09 -7.79 6.10
N VAL A 41 -5.04 -7.06 6.47
CA VAL A 41 -3.65 -7.44 6.13
C VAL A 41 -3.29 -8.79 6.76
N SER A 42 -3.63 -8.98 8.04
CA SER A 42 -3.34 -10.22 8.76
C SER A 42 -4.09 -11.41 8.14
N PHE A 43 -5.35 -11.22 7.80
CA PHE A 43 -6.19 -12.21 7.14
C PHE A 43 -5.62 -12.59 5.77
N CYS A 44 -5.30 -11.61 4.93
CA CYS A 44 -4.77 -11.85 3.59
C CYS A 44 -3.39 -12.51 3.63
N ARG A 45 -2.53 -12.13 4.59
CA ARG A 45 -1.24 -12.80 4.80
C ARG A 45 -1.40 -14.27 5.18
N GLN A 46 -2.37 -14.60 6.04
CA GLN A 46 -2.61 -15.96 6.50
C GLN A 46 -3.34 -16.83 5.47
N TYR A 47 -4.40 -16.31 4.87
CA TYR A 47 -5.35 -17.11 4.10
C TYR A 47 -5.23 -16.90 2.58
N LEU A 48 -4.62 -15.81 2.11
CA LEU A 48 -4.42 -15.49 0.70
C LEU A 48 -2.93 -15.27 0.35
N PRO A 49 -2.00 -16.14 0.77
CA PRO A 49 -0.56 -15.92 0.58
C PRO A 49 -0.15 -15.80 -0.89
N ASN A 50 -0.85 -16.51 -1.79
CA ASN A 50 -0.58 -16.47 -3.23
C ASN A 50 -1.03 -15.15 -3.89
N HIS A 51 -1.92 -14.39 -3.24
CA HIS A 51 -2.44 -13.13 -3.78
C HIS A 51 -1.39 -12.02 -3.71
N ASN A 52 -0.79 -11.83 -2.53
CA ASN A 52 0.35 -10.91 -2.35
C ASN A 52 1.68 -11.50 -2.87
N ALA A 53 1.79 -12.83 -2.96
CA ALA A 53 2.97 -13.53 -3.48
C ALA A 53 4.29 -13.16 -2.77
N GLY A 54 4.23 -12.96 -1.45
CA GLY A 54 5.39 -12.62 -0.62
C GLY A 54 5.73 -11.13 -0.58
N SER A 55 4.90 -10.26 -1.19
CA SER A 55 5.20 -8.84 -1.31
C SER A 55 5.22 -8.09 0.02
N TYR A 56 4.56 -8.60 1.06
CA TYR A 56 4.63 -8.03 2.42
C TYR A 56 6.02 -8.17 3.07
N ASP A 57 6.88 -9.05 2.54
CA ASP A 57 8.23 -9.27 3.03
C ASP A 57 9.29 -8.51 2.20
N ASP A 58 8.86 -7.67 1.25
CA ASP A 58 9.78 -6.82 0.48
C ASP A 58 10.46 -5.81 1.43
N PRO A 59 11.80 -5.69 1.43
CA PRO A 59 12.51 -4.80 2.35
C PRO A 59 12.21 -3.31 2.14
N ARG A 60 11.62 -2.94 0.99
CA ARG A 60 11.20 -1.57 0.68
C ARG A 60 9.82 -1.24 1.23
N PHE A 61 9.08 -2.25 1.71
CA PHE A 61 7.71 -2.12 2.15
C PHE A 61 7.60 -1.65 3.60
N LYS A 62 6.71 -0.68 3.83
CA LYS A 62 6.29 -0.23 5.15
C LYS A 62 4.76 -0.20 5.21
N LEU A 63 4.20 -0.91 6.18
CA LEU A 63 2.78 -0.82 6.53
C LEU A 63 2.56 0.26 7.60
N VAL A 64 1.55 1.09 7.40
CA VAL A 64 1.03 2.05 8.36
C VAL A 64 -0.43 1.72 8.59
N ILE A 65 -0.82 1.48 9.84
CA ILE A 65 -2.21 1.29 10.21
C ILE A 65 -2.76 2.64 10.66
N ASP A 66 -3.47 3.30 9.76
CA ASP A 66 -4.06 4.64 9.96
C ASP A 66 -5.15 4.87 8.92
N ASP A 67 -5.98 5.88 9.14
CA ASP A 67 -6.84 6.42 8.11
C ASP A 67 -5.99 7.09 7.00
N GLY A 68 -6.34 6.80 5.74
CA GLY A 68 -5.61 7.31 4.58
C GLY A 68 -5.57 8.84 4.53
N VAL A 69 -6.72 9.49 4.72
CA VAL A 69 -6.86 10.96 4.68
C VAL A 69 -6.06 11.59 5.82
N ASN A 70 -6.15 11.02 7.01
CA ASN A 70 -5.39 11.43 8.17
C ASN A 70 -3.87 11.36 7.91
N PHE A 71 -3.37 10.24 7.38
CA PHE A 71 -1.97 10.08 7.05
C PHE A 71 -1.48 11.15 6.06
N VAL A 72 -2.23 11.39 4.97
CA VAL A 72 -1.80 12.36 3.94
C VAL A 72 -1.79 13.79 4.49
N ASN A 73 -2.72 14.13 5.39
CA ASN A 73 -2.78 15.45 6.02
C ASN A 73 -1.66 15.72 7.02
N GLN A 74 -1.11 14.67 7.65
CA GLN A 74 -0.10 14.80 8.71
C GLN A 74 1.32 14.55 8.23
N THR A 75 1.51 13.77 7.16
CA THR A 75 2.85 13.39 6.69
C THR A 75 3.57 14.56 6.00
N SER A 76 4.87 14.67 6.24
CA SER A 76 5.77 15.55 5.48
C SER A 76 6.52 14.82 4.36
N GLN A 77 6.26 13.51 4.20
CA GLN A 77 6.86 12.72 3.14
C GLN A 77 6.25 13.07 1.78
N THR A 78 7.09 13.13 0.75
CA THR A 78 6.66 13.30 -0.64
C THR A 78 6.71 11.97 -1.37
N PHE A 79 5.80 11.78 -2.32
CA PHE A 79 5.69 10.55 -3.12
C PHE A 79 5.70 10.90 -4.60
N ASP A 80 6.35 10.07 -5.41
CA ASP A 80 6.36 10.21 -6.87
C ASP A 80 5.07 9.67 -7.49
N VAL A 81 4.46 8.67 -6.83
CA VAL A 81 3.22 8.03 -7.25
C VAL A 81 2.36 7.76 -6.01
N ILE A 82 1.08 8.11 -6.09
CA ILE A 82 0.05 7.75 -5.11
C ILE A 82 -0.98 6.87 -5.82
N ILE A 83 -1.28 5.72 -5.22
CA ILE A 83 -2.29 4.77 -5.69
C ILE A 83 -3.40 4.72 -4.64
N SER A 84 -4.62 5.04 -5.05
CA SER A 84 -5.81 4.84 -4.22
C SER A 84 -6.45 3.51 -4.60
N ASP A 85 -6.31 2.52 -3.74
CA ASP A 85 -6.86 1.16 -3.86
C ASP A 85 -7.91 0.94 -2.76
N CYS A 86 -8.87 1.87 -2.74
CA CYS A 86 -9.96 1.91 -1.77
C CYS A 86 -11.23 1.32 -2.38
N THR A 87 -12.10 0.78 -1.51
CA THR A 87 -13.47 0.45 -1.90
C THR A 87 -14.25 1.70 -2.26
N ASP A 88 -15.41 1.52 -2.91
CA ASP A 88 -16.35 2.60 -3.14
C ASP A 88 -16.65 3.39 -1.84
N PRO A 89 -16.95 4.69 -1.91
CA PRO A 89 -17.03 5.61 -0.77
C PRO A 89 -18.23 5.37 0.17
N ILE A 90 -18.89 4.22 0.05
CA ILE A 90 -19.96 3.80 0.95
C ILE A 90 -19.34 2.81 1.95
N GLY A 91 -19.07 3.26 3.18
CA GLY A 91 -18.42 2.47 4.22
C GLY A 91 -17.05 3.05 4.61
N PRO A 92 -16.02 2.24 4.90
CA PRO A 92 -14.72 2.73 5.40
C PRO A 92 -13.93 3.62 4.43
N GLY A 93 -14.45 3.89 3.22
CA GLY A 93 -13.90 4.86 2.26
C GLY A 93 -14.61 6.22 2.22
N GLU A 94 -15.51 6.49 3.18
CA GLU A 94 -16.14 7.81 3.39
C GLU A 94 -15.18 8.84 4.03
#